data_AF-A0A9N9A7N1-F1
#
_entry.id   AF-A0A9N9A7N1-F1
#
_cell.length_a   1.000
_cell.length_b   1.000
_cell.length_c   1.000
_cell.angle_alpha   90.00
_cell.angle_beta   90.00
_cell.angle_gamma   90.00
#
_symmetry.space_group_name_H-M   'P 1'
#
loop_
_entity.id
_entity.type
_entity.pdbx_description
1 polymer ?
#
loop_
_entity_poly.entity_id
_entity_poly.type
_entity_poly.pdbx_seq_one_letter_code
_entity_poly.pdbx_strand_id
1 'polypeptide(L)'
;MSKQLELKEFEGFEEHLDPNNLSLISILRFRRSKSDFTYSKLHEHALISKFLACISEIPEWSEAALSLKKNGVIGKKLDFIVETTTKLPNLACGSYGCFPVGFILSLHEVTKLFLLLFSVKQQTQNEEVIIFWFEVDNEIADLKIKRSENQFVIDRSDSNNQAHNLIEERKLALISKLGSDHSFKNNENFPILCVAYSNPDPCIFAGLTGSHH
;
A
#
# COMPACT_ATOMS: atom_id res chain seq x y z
N MET A 1 3.23 -37.17 -7.03
CA MET A 1 2.42 -36.14 -6.35
C MET A 1 3.27 -34.90 -6.26
N SER A 2 3.09 -33.99 -7.23
CA SER A 2 3.78 -32.71 -7.27
C SER A 2 3.40 -31.92 -6.02
N LYS A 3 4.38 -31.32 -5.36
CA LYS A 3 4.13 -30.36 -4.28
C LYS A 3 3.44 -29.16 -4.92
N GLN A 4 2.12 -29.20 -5.04
CA GLN A 4 1.33 -27.99 -5.27
C GLN A 4 1.55 -27.13 -4.04
N LEU A 5 2.52 -26.21 -4.13
CA LEU A 5 2.66 -25.15 -3.17
C LEU A 5 1.40 -24.29 -3.37
N GLU A 6 0.42 -24.44 -2.48
CA GLU A 6 -0.78 -23.60 -2.44
C GLU A 6 -0.35 -22.17 -2.10
N LEU A 7 0.08 -21.41 -3.11
CA LEU A 7 0.11 -19.97 -3.03
C LEU A 7 -1.33 -19.48 -3.08
N LYS A 8 -1.97 -19.42 -1.91
CA LYS A 8 -3.36 -18.92 -1.78
C LYS A 8 -3.52 -17.52 -2.37
N GLU A 9 -2.46 -16.72 -2.34
CA GLU A 9 -2.39 -15.38 -2.92
C GLU A 9 -2.53 -15.38 -4.46
N PHE A 10 -2.31 -16.53 -5.11
CA PHE A 10 -2.41 -16.74 -6.56
C PHE A 10 -3.48 -17.78 -6.94
N GLU A 11 -4.45 -18.06 -6.06
CA GLU A 11 -5.55 -18.96 -6.39
C GLU A 11 -6.33 -18.48 -7.62
N GLY A 12 -6.57 -19.39 -8.57
CA GLY A 12 -7.28 -19.12 -9.82
C GLY A 12 -6.50 -18.31 -10.85
N PHE A 13 -5.16 -18.31 -10.78
CA PHE A 13 -4.34 -17.57 -11.74
C PHE A 13 -4.48 -18.11 -13.17
N GLU A 14 -4.75 -19.40 -13.34
CA GLU A 14 -4.86 -20.07 -14.64
C GLU A 14 -6.04 -19.54 -15.47
N GLU A 15 -7.07 -19.01 -14.82
CA GLU A 15 -8.26 -18.43 -15.48
C GLU A 15 -8.04 -16.97 -15.92
N HIS A 16 -7.02 -16.31 -15.36
CA HIS A 16 -6.83 -14.85 -15.48
C HIS A 16 -5.52 -14.47 -16.17
N LEU A 17 -4.55 -15.38 -16.19
CA LEU A 17 -3.26 -15.19 -16.82
C LEU A 17 -3.16 -16.11 -18.04
N ASP A 18 -2.54 -15.59 -19.10
CA ASP A 18 -2.24 -16.36 -20.31
C ASP A 18 -0.74 -16.71 -20.31
N PRO A 19 -0.35 -17.99 -20.34
CA PRO A 19 1.05 -18.37 -20.43
C PRO A 19 1.75 -17.79 -21.68
N ASN A 20 1.02 -17.63 -22.80
CA ASN A 20 1.60 -17.09 -24.04
C ASN A 20 1.83 -15.58 -24.01
N ASN A 21 1.18 -14.87 -23.09
CA ASN A 21 1.26 -13.43 -22.94
C ASN A 21 1.61 -13.01 -21.50
N LEU A 22 2.32 -13.89 -20.78
CA LEU A 22 2.66 -13.66 -19.38
C LEU A 22 3.65 -12.51 -19.26
N SER A 23 3.20 -11.43 -18.62
CA SER A 23 3.98 -10.22 -18.38
C SER A 23 3.89 -9.81 -16.92
N LEU A 24 4.89 -9.08 -16.42
CA LEU A 24 4.86 -8.59 -15.03
C LEU A 24 3.61 -7.72 -14.79
N ILE A 25 3.20 -6.93 -15.79
CA ILE A 25 1.99 -6.10 -15.70
C ILE A 25 0.72 -6.96 -15.59
N SER A 26 0.60 -8.06 -16.34
CA SER A 26 -0.55 -8.96 -16.23
C SER A 26 -0.65 -9.59 -14.84
N ILE A 27 0.50 -9.98 -14.26
CA ILE A 27 0.57 -10.55 -12.90
C ILE A 27 0.20 -9.49 -11.86
N LEU A 28 0.70 -8.26 -12.00
CA LEU A 28 0.38 -7.15 -11.10
C LEU A 28 -1.10 -6.77 -11.16
N ARG A 29 -1.70 -6.74 -12.35
CA ARG A 29 -3.14 -6.51 -12.53
C ARG A 29 -3.98 -7.61 -11.89
N PHE A 30 -3.59 -8.87 -12.08
CA PHE A 30 -4.22 -10.00 -11.40
C PHE A 30 -4.12 -9.85 -9.88
N ARG A 31 -2.93 -9.57 -9.33
CA ARG A 31 -2.73 -9.36 -7.89
C ARG A 31 -3.56 -8.19 -7.35
N ARG A 32 -3.65 -7.09 -8.09
CA ARG A 32 -4.47 -5.92 -7.73
C ARG A 32 -5.96 -6.25 -7.64
N SER A 33 -6.44 -7.25 -8.39
CA SER A 33 -7.84 -7.70 -8.31
C SER A 33 -8.14 -8.53 -7.05
N LYS A 34 -7.11 -8.99 -6.33
CA LYS A 34 -7.27 -9.76 -5.10
C LYS A 34 -7.45 -8.84 -3.90
N SER A 35 -8.29 -9.26 -2.96
CA SER A 35 -8.61 -8.50 -1.75
C SER A 35 -7.43 -8.37 -0.77
N ASP A 36 -6.41 -9.21 -0.93
CA ASP A 36 -5.22 -9.27 -0.08
C ASP A 36 -4.01 -8.52 -0.69
N PHE A 37 -4.22 -7.69 -1.72
CA PHE A 37 -3.17 -6.87 -2.31
C PHE A 37 -2.58 -5.92 -1.26
N THR A 38 -1.27 -5.97 -1.04
CA THR A 38 -0.62 -5.30 0.10
C THR A 38 -0.24 -3.84 -0.17
N TYR A 39 -0.37 -3.38 -1.42
CA TYR A 39 0.08 -2.04 -1.86
C TYR A 39 1.56 -1.75 -1.60
N SER A 40 2.33 -2.75 -1.14
CA SER A 40 3.75 -2.66 -0.85
C SER A 40 4.52 -3.25 -2.02
N LYS A 41 5.19 -2.39 -2.79
CA LYS A 41 5.98 -2.79 -3.95
C LYS A 41 6.98 -3.91 -3.64
N LEU A 42 7.65 -3.84 -2.48
CA LEU A 42 8.60 -4.87 -2.05
C LEU A 42 7.90 -6.21 -1.78
N HIS A 43 6.75 -6.17 -1.10
CA HIS A 43 6.01 -7.37 -0.73
C HIS A 43 5.40 -8.05 -1.95
N GLU A 44 4.73 -7.30 -2.82
CA GLU A 44 4.15 -7.83 -4.06
C GLU A 44 5.23 -8.41 -4.98
N HIS A 45 6.39 -7.76 -5.11
CA HIS A 45 7.49 -8.37 -5.86
C HIS A 45 7.98 -9.68 -5.26
N ALA A 46 8.09 -9.78 -3.93
CA ALA A 46 8.50 -11.02 -3.29
C ALA A 46 7.48 -12.15 -3.52
N LEU A 47 6.18 -11.84 -3.45
CA LEU A 47 5.10 -12.77 -3.76
C LEU A 47 5.16 -13.22 -5.22
N ILE A 48 5.30 -12.27 -6.16
CA ILE A 48 5.42 -12.56 -7.60
C ILE A 48 6.67 -13.41 -7.87
N SER A 49 7.81 -13.13 -7.25
CA SER A 49 9.01 -13.95 -7.41
C SER A 49 8.83 -15.39 -6.92
N LYS A 50 8.13 -15.59 -5.79
CA LYS A 50 7.77 -16.93 -5.31
C LYS A 50 6.81 -17.63 -6.26
N PHE A 51 5.81 -16.92 -6.77
CA PHE A 51 4.88 -17.42 -7.76
C PHE A 51 5.59 -17.88 -9.04
N LEU A 52 6.45 -17.03 -9.62
CA LEU A 52 7.26 -17.38 -10.79
C LEU A 52 8.17 -18.58 -10.54
N ALA A 53 8.72 -18.73 -9.33
CA ALA A 53 9.47 -19.92 -8.96
C ALA A 53 8.60 -21.18 -9.06
N CYS A 54 7.40 -21.14 -8.48
CA CYS A 54 6.48 -22.28 -8.45
C CYS A 54 5.99 -22.65 -9.85
N ILE A 55 5.50 -21.68 -10.63
CA ILE A 55 4.98 -21.98 -11.98
C ILE A 55 6.09 -22.35 -12.96
N SER A 56 7.36 -22.03 -12.66
CA SER A 56 8.49 -22.50 -13.47
C SER A 56 8.72 -24.01 -13.43
N GLU A 57 8.17 -24.68 -12.41
CA GLU A 57 8.20 -26.15 -12.28
C GLU A 57 7.04 -26.84 -13.04
N ILE A 58 6.07 -26.06 -13.53
CA ILE A 58 4.91 -26.55 -14.26
C ILE A 58 5.23 -26.49 -15.76
N PRO A 59 5.19 -27.62 -16.50
CA PRO A 59 5.61 -27.66 -17.91
C PRO A 59 4.96 -26.59 -18.79
N GLU A 60 3.65 -26.40 -18.66
CA GLU A 60 2.85 -25.45 -19.45
C GLU A 60 3.22 -23.98 -19.20
N TRP A 61 3.74 -23.67 -18.01
CA TRP A 61 4.08 -22.30 -17.57
C TRP A 61 5.57 -22.02 -17.53
N SER A 62 6.39 -23.07 -17.62
CA SER A 62 7.84 -23.01 -17.45
C SER A 62 8.51 -22.03 -18.41
N GLU A 63 8.16 -22.10 -19.69
CA GLU A 63 8.72 -21.22 -20.72
C GLU A 63 8.35 -19.76 -20.49
N ALA A 64 7.09 -19.50 -20.14
CA ALA A 64 6.59 -18.16 -19.84
C ALA A 64 7.29 -17.55 -18.63
N ALA A 65 7.39 -18.31 -17.53
CA ALA A 65 8.06 -17.88 -16.30
C ALA A 65 9.56 -17.60 -16.53
N LEU A 66 10.23 -18.46 -17.30
CA LEU A 66 11.65 -18.29 -17.65
C LEU A 66 11.88 -17.13 -18.63
N SER A 67 10.97 -16.90 -19.57
CA SER A 67 11.03 -15.76 -20.49
C SER A 67 10.93 -14.44 -19.73
N LEU A 68 10.03 -14.38 -18.76
CA LEU A 68 9.94 -13.23 -17.86
C LEU A 68 11.23 -13.04 -17.06
N LYS A 69 11.87 -14.12 -16.62
CA LYS A 69 13.19 -14.05 -15.94
C LYS A 69 14.30 -13.49 -16.84
N LYS A 70 14.31 -13.84 -18.14
CA LYS A 70 15.36 -13.45 -19.11
C LYS A 70 15.23 -12.02 -19.60
N ASN A 71 14.01 -11.51 -19.76
CA ASN A 71 13.75 -10.17 -20.30
C ASN A 71 14.17 -9.03 -19.36
N GLY A 72 14.45 -9.32 -18.09
CA GLY A 72 15.04 -8.37 -17.15
C GLY A 72 16.55 -8.21 -17.34
N VAL A 73 17.04 -7.78 -18.52
CA VAL A 73 18.40 -7.24 -18.83
C VAL A 73 19.64 -8.10 -18.47
N ILE A 74 19.51 -9.17 -17.68
CA ILE A 74 20.63 -9.92 -17.09
C ILE A 74 20.82 -11.28 -17.78
N GLY A 75 20.05 -11.60 -18.82
CA GLY A 75 20.20 -12.87 -19.56
C GLY A 75 21.65 -13.19 -19.90
N LYS A 76 22.45 -12.21 -20.32
CA LYS A 76 23.86 -12.41 -20.71
C LYS A 76 24.85 -12.55 -19.54
N LYS A 77 24.55 -12.02 -18.35
CA LYS A 77 25.47 -12.06 -17.19
C LYS A 77 25.15 -13.21 -16.22
N LEU A 78 23.91 -13.70 -16.25
CA LEU A 78 23.46 -14.81 -15.43
C LEU A 78 23.81 -16.18 -16.01
N ASP A 79 23.82 -16.32 -17.34
CA ASP A 79 24.33 -17.53 -18.00
C ASP A 79 25.78 -17.83 -17.55
N PHE A 80 26.60 -16.77 -17.36
CA PHE A 80 27.97 -16.88 -16.84
C PHE A 80 28.06 -17.38 -15.38
N ILE A 81 27.09 -17.05 -14.51
CA ILE A 81 27.09 -17.47 -13.09
C ILE A 81 26.51 -18.89 -12.93
N VAL A 82 25.50 -19.24 -13.71
CA VAL A 82 24.92 -20.60 -13.73
C VAL A 82 25.90 -21.60 -14.35
N GLU A 83 26.63 -21.20 -15.39
CA GLU A 83 27.66 -22.04 -16.01
C GLU A 83 28.88 -22.24 -15.09
N THR A 84 29.25 -21.24 -14.28
CA THR A 84 30.34 -21.39 -13.30
C THR A 84 29.96 -22.22 -12.09
N THR A 85 28.69 -22.21 -11.66
CA THR A 85 28.22 -23.03 -10.53
C THR A 85 27.92 -24.48 -10.91
N THR A 86 27.47 -24.74 -12.14
CA THR A 86 27.23 -26.11 -12.65
C THR A 86 28.51 -26.84 -13.06
N LYS A 87 29.60 -26.12 -13.36
CA LYS A 87 30.94 -26.70 -13.62
C LYS A 87 31.77 -26.97 -12.36
N LEU A 88 31.25 -26.64 -11.17
CA LEU A 88 31.94 -26.79 -9.88
C LEU A 88 31.50 -27.96 -8.96
N PRO A 89 31.03 -29.15 -9.41
CA PRO A 89 30.88 -30.28 -8.50
C PRO A 89 32.18 -31.04 -8.20
N ASN A 90 33.26 -30.87 -8.97
CA ASN A 90 34.42 -31.78 -8.90
C ASN A 90 35.63 -31.25 -8.12
N LEU A 91 35.54 -30.12 -7.41
CA LEU A 91 36.68 -29.53 -6.68
C LEU A 91 36.56 -29.53 -5.15
N ALA A 92 35.49 -30.06 -4.57
CA ALA A 92 35.31 -30.10 -3.11
C ALA A 92 35.72 -31.45 -2.49
N CYS A 93 37.01 -31.78 -2.56
CA CYS A 93 37.63 -32.72 -1.62
C CYS A 93 39.05 -32.24 -1.27
N GLY A 94 39.16 -31.01 -0.78
CA GLY A 94 40.40 -30.45 -0.24
C GLY A 94 40.25 -30.16 1.25
N SER A 95 40.81 -31.04 2.08
CA SER A 95 41.30 -30.87 3.47
C SER A 95 40.51 -30.12 4.56
N TYR A 96 39.42 -29.43 4.27
CA TYR A 96 38.61 -28.67 5.22
C TYR A 96 37.16 -29.13 5.18
N GLY A 97 36.87 -30.27 5.83
CA GLY A 97 35.53 -30.69 6.23
C GLY A 97 34.50 -30.91 5.11
N CYS A 98 33.98 -32.14 5.01
CA CYS A 98 32.76 -32.39 4.25
C CYS A 98 31.62 -31.51 4.79
N PHE A 99 31.22 -30.50 4.03
CA PHE A 99 29.96 -29.81 4.30
C PHE A 99 28.82 -30.82 4.10
N PRO A 100 27.83 -30.87 5.01
CA PRO A 100 26.69 -31.75 4.84
C PRO A 100 25.99 -31.43 3.51
N VAL A 101 25.70 -32.46 2.71
CA VAL A 101 24.99 -32.35 1.42
C VAL A 101 23.69 -31.53 1.53
N GLY A 102 23.04 -31.54 2.71
CA GLY A 102 21.86 -30.72 2.99
C GLY A 102 22.10 -29.21 2.96
N PHE A 103 23.31 -28.73 3.27
CA PHE A 103 23.66 -27.30 3.24
C PHE A 103 23.78 -26.78 1.80
N ILE A 104 24.26 -27.62 0.89
CA ILE A 104 24.41 -27.29 -0.54
C ILE A 104 23.04 -27.19 -1.23
N LEU A 105 22.13 -28.12 -0.93
CA LEU A 105 20.76 -28.08 -1.44
C LEU A 105 19.99 -26.84 -0.95
N SER A 106 20.18 -26.46 0.31
CA SER A 106 19.59 -25.23 0.86
C SER A 106 20.14 -23.96 0.18
N LEU A 107 21.44 -23.91 -0.13
CA LEU A 107 22.06 -22.74 -0.76
C LEU A 107 21.59 -22.56 -2.22
N HIS A 108 21.34 -23.67 -2.92
CA HIS A 108 20.85 -23.66 -4.29
C HIS A 108 19.43 -23.07 -4.40
N GLU A 109 18.52 -23.46 -3.49
CA GLU A 109 17.16 -22.91 -3.46
C GLU A 109 17.12 -21.43 -3.07
N VAL A 110 17.96 -21.01 -2.12
CA VAL A 110 18.09 -19.59 -1.76
C VAL A 110 18.63 -18.77 -2.93
N THR A 111 19.59 -19.31 -3.67
CA THR A 111 20.18 -18.65 -4.84
C THR A 111 19.15 -18.52 -5.97
N LYS A 112 18.33 -19.54 -6.23
CA LYS A 112 17.22 -19.45 -7.20
C LYS A 112 16.25 -18.33 -6.86
N LEU A 113 15.80 -18.26 -5.60
CA LEU A 113 14.89 -17.22 -5.13
C LEU A 113 15.50 -15.82 -5.25
N PHE A 114 16.77 -15.67 -4.86
CA PHE A 114 17.47 -14.39 -4.95
C PHE A 114 17.58 -13.90 -6.40
N LEU A 115 17.89 -14.81 -7.33
CA LEU A 115 17.97 -14.48 -8.75
C LEU A 115 16.60 -14.11 -9.35
N LEU A 116 15.53 -14.78 -8.92
CA LEU A 116 14.17 -14.42 -9.33
C LEU A 116 13.76 -13.05 -8.81
N LEU A 117 14.06 -12.74 -7.55
CA LEU A 117 13.82 -11.42 -6.96
C LEU A 117 14.54 -10.32 -7.75
N PHE A 118 15.79 -10.58 -8.13
CA PHE A 118 16.59 -9.61 -8.86
C PHE A 118 16.10 -9.39 -10.29
N SER A 119 15.68 -10.46 -11.00
CA SER A 119 15.06 -10.34 -12.34
C SER A 119 13.75 -9.55 -12.30
N VAL A 120 12.85 -9.84 -11.35
CA VAL A 120 11.60 -9.08 -11.18
C VAL A 120 11.89 -7.62 -10.88
N LYS A 121 12.89 -7.34 -10.04
CA LYS A 121 13.30 -5.98 -9.72
C LYS A 121 13.78 -5.20 -10.96
N GLN A 122 14.48 -5.81 -11.91
CA GLN A 122 14.88 -5.11 -13.14
C GLN A 122 13.69 -4.75 -14.02
N GLN A 123 12.68 -5.62 -14.09
CA GLN A 123 11.46 -5.34 -14.86
C GLN A 123 10.63 -4.19 -14.29
N THR A 124 10.91 -3.74 -13.08
CA THR A 124 10.27 -2.54 -12.50
C THR A 124 10.64 -1.25 -13.21
N GLN A 125 11.63 -1.29 -14.12
CA GLN A 125 11.98 -0.18 -15.00
C GLN A 125 11.17 -0.17 -16.30
N ASN A 126 10.31 -1.17 -16.54
CA ASN A 126 9.36 -1.13 -17.65
C ASN A 126 8.36 0.00 -17.43
N GLU A 127 8.13 0.83 -18.45
CA GLU A 127 7.23 1.98 -18.40
C GLU A 127 5.82 1.62 -17.92
N GLU A 128 5.26 0.50 -18.38
CA GLU A 128 3.94 0.04 -17.95
C GLU A 128 3.90 -0.31 -16.45
N VAL A 129 4.98 -0.89 -15.92
CA VAL A 129 5.10 -1.22 -14.50
C VAL A 129 5.28 0.05 -13.67
N ILE A 130 6.00 1.06 -14.20
CA ILE A 130 6.14 2.37 -13.56
C ILE A 130 4.78 3.06 -13.50
N ILE A 131 4.04 3.12 -14.62
CA ILE A 131 2.70 3.69 -14.70
C ILE A 131 1.75 2.99 -13.72
N PHE A 132 1.77 1.66 -13.67
CA PHE A 132 0.97 0.90 -12.71
C PHE A 132 1.22 1.32 -11.26
N TRP A 133 2.49 1.41 -10.85
CA TRP A 133 2.81 1.81 -9.48
C TRP A 133 2.45 3.28 -9.23
N PHE A 134 2.59 4.15 -10.22
CA PHE A 134 2.18 5.54 -10.13
C PHE A 134 0.66 5.68 -9.92
N GLU A 135 -0.16 4.91 -10.65
CA GLU A 135 -1.61 4.86 -10.43
C GLU A 135 -1.95 4.39 -9.02
N VAL A 136 -1.29 3.33 -8.55
CA VAL A 136 -1.49 2.79 -7.20
C VAL A 136 -1.12 3.82 -6.13
N ASP A 137 -0.01 4.53 -6.29
CA ASP A 137 0.42 5.59 -5.37
C ASP A 137 -0.58 6.75 -5.33
N ASN A 138 -1.14 7.13 -6.49
CA ASN A 138 -2.18 8.16 -6.58
C ASN A 138 -3.46 7.73 -5.85
N GLU A 139 -3.92 6.49 -6.02
CA GLU A 139 -5.09 5.96 -5.29
C GLU A 139 -4.88 6.01 -3.78
N ILE A 140 -3.68 5.64 -3.31
CA ILE A 140 -3.33 5.72 -1.88
C ILE A 140 -3.35 7.17 -1.40
N ALA A 141 -2.84 8.11 -2.21
CA ALA A 141 -2.84 9.54 -1.88
C ALA A 141 -4.28 10.06 -1.76
N ASP A 142 -5.15 9.74 -2.72
CA ASP A 142 -6.57 10.14 -2.72
C ASP A 142 -7.31 9.59 -1.49
N LEU A 143 -7.05 8.33 -1.13
CA LEU A 143 -7.63 7.74 0.08
C LEU A 143 -7.16 8.42 1.36
N LYS A 144 -5.90 8.86 1.42
CA LYS A 144 -5.37 9.63 2.56
C LYS A 144 -5.99 11.02 2.62
N ILE A 145 -6.16 11.70 1.49
CA ILE A 145 -6.81 13.00 1.42
C ILE A 145 -8.25 12.90 1.95
N LYS A 146 -9.05 11.96 1.43
CA LYS A 146 -10.43 11.71 1.90
C LYS A 146 -10.49 11.39 3.39
N ARG A 147 -9.54 10.61 3.90
CA ARG A 147 -9.45 10.32 5.35
C ARG A 147 -9.19 11.58 6.16
N SER A 148 -8.26 12.42 5.73
CA SER A 148 -7.94 13.68 6.39
C SER A 148 -9.12 14.67 6.35
N GLU A 149 -9.85 14.74 5.24
CA GLU A 149 -11.07 15.55 5.12
C GLU A 149 -12.16 15.08 6.09
N ASN A 150 -12.42 13.77 6.14
CA ASN A 150 -13.38 13.22 7.09
C ASN A 150 -12.98 13.49 8.54
N GLN A 151 -11.69 13.35 8.87
CA GLN A 151 -11.18 13.65 10.21
C GLN A 151 -11.35 15.12 10.56
N PHE A 152 -11.05 16.02 9.63
CA PHE A 152 -11.24 17.46 9.83
C PHE A 152 -12.70 17.82 10.12
N VAL A 153 -13.66 17.20 9.43
CA VAL A 153 -15.10 17.41 9.67
C VAL A 153 -15.48 16.96 11.08
N ILE A 154 -14.99 15.80 11.54
CA ILE A 154 -15.22 15.28 12.89
C ILE A 154 -14.63 16.24 13.93
N ASP A 155 -13.36 16.60 13.80
CA ASP A 155 -12.67 17.48 14.75
C ASP A 155 -13.36 18.85 14.87
N ARG A 156 -13.82 19.39 13.74
CA ARG A 156 -14.58 20.64 13.71
C ARG A 156 -15.93 20.52 14.43
N SER A 157 -16.63 19.41 14.24
CA SER A 157 -17.89 19.13 14.93
C SER A 157 -17.67 19.04 16.44
N ASP A 158 -16.63 18.32 16.87
CA ASP A 158 -16.31 18.14 18.29
C ASP A 158 -15.92 19.46 18.96
N SER A 159 -15.09 20.27 18.29
CA SER A 159 -14.71 21.61 18.74
C SER A 159 -15.94 22.53 18.88
N ASN A 160 -16.86 22.49 17.91
CA ASN A 160 -18.10 23.27 17.98
C ASN A 160 -18.99 22.84 19.15
N ASN A 161 -19.14 21.53 19.38
CA ASN A 161 -19.90 20.99 20.50
C ASN A 161 -19.27 21.40 21.84
N GLN A 162 -17.94 21.36 21.95
CA GLN A 162 -17.22 21.82 23.14
C GLN A 162 -17.43 23.33 23.39
N ALA A 163 -17.37 24.15 22.34
CA ALA A 163 -17.63 25.57 22.43
C ALA A 163 -19.07 25.86 22.90
N HIS A 164 -20.05 25.12 22.40
CA HIS A 164 -21.44 25.23 22.83
C HIS A 164 -21.62 24.90 24.31
N ASN A 165 -21.02 23.80 24.78
CA ASN A 165 -21.07 23.42 26.19
C ASN A 165 -20.46 24.49 27.10
N LEU A 166 -19.31 25.06 26.72
CA LEU A 166 -18.66 26.14 27.48
C LEU A 166 -19.53 27.41 27.55
N ILE A 167 -20.27 27.72 26.48
CA ILE A 167 -21.21 28.85 26.46
C ILE A 167 -22.36 28.58 27.43
N GLU A 168 -22.95 27.39 27.39
CA GLU A 168 -24.04 27.02 28.30
C GLU A 168 -23.59 26.98 29.77
N GLU A 169 -22.42 26.44 30.07
CA GLU A 169 -21.83 26.46 31.41
C GLU A 169 -21.67 27.90 31.93
N ARG A 170 -21.14 28.82 31.10
CA ARG A 170 -20.99 30.23 31.47
C ARG A 170 -22.35 30.92 31.67
N LYS A 171 -23.35 30.62 30.85
CA LYS A 171 -24.71 31.15 31.02
C LYS A 171 -25.30 30.72 32.36
N LEU A 172 -25.22 29.42 32.69
CA LEU A 172 -25.72 28.88 33.96
C LEU A 172 -24.99 29.48 35.17
N ALA A 173 -23.67 29.64 35.09
CA ALA A 173 -22.88 30.28 36.14
C ALA A 173 -23.31 31.75 36.38
N LEU A 174 -23.58 32.50 35.31
CA LEU A 174 -24.07 33.89 35.41
C LEU A 174 -25.47 33.95 36.05
N ILE A 175 -26.40 33.08 35.64
CA ILE A 175 -27.74 33.00 36.22
C ILE A 175 -27.68 32.68 37.72
N SER A 176 -26.84 31.71 38.10
CA SER A 176 -26.65 31.35 39.51
C SER A 176 -26.15 32.53 40.35
N LYS A 177 -25.21 33.32 39.81
CA LYS A 177 -24.65 34.50 40.49
C LYS A 177 -25.69 35.61 40.67
N LEU A 178 -26.50 35.86 39.63
CA LEU A 178 -27.61 36.81 39.69
C LEU A 178 -28.68 36.38 40.71
N GLY A 179 -28.96 35.09 40.81
CA GLY A 179 -29.91 34.54 41.79
C GLY A 179 -29.44 34.67 43.24
N SER A 180 -28.14 34.57 43.52
CA SER A 180 -27.58 34.73 44.88
C SER A 180 -27.47 36.18 45.34
N ASP A 181 -27.30 37.13 44.41
CA ASP A 181 -27.13 38.55 44.72
C ASP A 181 -28.46 39.33 44.81
N HIS A 182 -29.60 38.63 44.90
CA HIS A 182 -30.92 39.23 45.17
C HIS A 182 -31.10 39.73 46.62
N SER A 183 -30.13 40.53 47.09
CA SER A 183 -30.38 41.74 47.86
C SER A 183 -30.43 42.94 46.89
N PHE A 184 -31.33 42.90 45.92
CA PHE A 184 -31.53 44.01 44.99
C PHE A 184 -32.36 45.11 45.66
N LYS A 185 -31.66 46.16 46.12
CA LYS A 185 -32.26 47.48 46.35
C LYS A 185 -32.54 48.09 44.98
N ASN A 186 -33.80 48.40 44.70
CA ASN A 186 -34.26 49.13 43.51
C ASN A 186 -33.42 50.39 43.30
N ASN A 187 -32.52 50.41 42.33
CA ASN A 187 -31.99 51.64 41.77
C ASN A 187 -31.88 51.47 40.25
N GLU A 188 -32.65 52.32 39.57
CA GLU A 188 -32.77 52.43 38.13
C GLU A 188 -31.42 52.88 37.54
N ASN A 189 -30.68 51.96 36.93
CA ASN A 189 -29.77 52.19 35.79
C ASN A 189 -28.93 50.93 35.59
N PHE A 190 -29.42 49.98 34.79
CA PHE A 190 -28.57 48.93 34.22
C PHE A 190 -28.34 49.21 32.73
N PRO A 191 -27.07 49.30 32.29
CA PRO A 191 -26.77 49.34 30.87
C PRO A 191 -27.01 47.95 30.29
N ILE A 192 -27.95 47.88 29.36
CA ILE A 192 -28.24 46.69 28.56
C ILE A 192 -27.00 46.40 27.72
N LEU A 193 -26.21 45.40 28.12
CA LEU A 193 -25.11 44.90 27.30
C LEU A 193 -25.72 44.05 26.18
N CYS A 194 -26.14 44.70 25.10
CA CYS A 194 -26.49 44.03 23.85
C CYS A 194 -25.22 43.38 23.29
N VAL A 195 -25.03 42.09 23.58
CA VAL A 195 -24.10 41.26 22.82
C VAL A 195 -24.78 40.99 21.49
N ALA A 196 -24.45 41.79 20.48
CA ALA A 196 -24.88 41.57 19.12
C ALA A 196 -24.34 40.19 18.67
N TYR A 197 -25.22 39.20 18.57
CA TYR A 197 -24.96 37.98 17.85
C TYR A 197 -24.87 38.33 16.37
N SER A 198 -23.66 38.54 15.87
CA SER A 198 -23.41 38.43 14.43
C SER A 198 -23.73 37.00 14.04
N ASN A 199 -24.86 36.81 13.35
CA ASN A 199 -25.17 35.56 12.65
C ASN A 199 -23.93 35.15 11.84
N PRO A 200 -23.32 33.98 12.08
CA PRO A 200 -22.38 33.45 11.11
C PRO A 200 -23.20 33.10 9.88
N ASP A 201 -23.08 33.92 8.83
CA ASP A 201 -23.61 33.60 7.52
C ASP A 201 -23.23 32.16 7.16
N PRO A 202 -24.17 31.32 6.69
CA PRO A 202 -23.80 30.03 6.13
C PRO A 202 -22.95 30.30 4.90
N CYS A 203 -21.66 29.96 4.96
CA CYS A 203 -20.77 30.01 3.82
C CYS A 203 -21.36 29.18 2.66
N ILE A 204 -22.08 29.85 1.76
CA ILE A 204 -22.41 29.33 0.44
C ILE A 204 -21.09 29.29 -0.33
N PHE A 205 -20.55 28.09 -0.47
CA PHE A 205 -19.43 27.82 -1.37
C PHE A 205 -19.96 27.99 -2.81
N ALA A 206 -19.82 29.19 -3.36
CA ALA A 206 -20.00 29.42 -4.79
C ALA A 206 -18.85 28.73 -5.53
N GLY A 207 -19.17 27.62 -6.19
CA GLY A 207 -18.26 26.91 -7.08
C GLY A 207 -17.83 27.81 -8.23
N LEU A 208 -16.53 28.09 -8.32
CA LEU A 208 -15.89 28.64 -9.50
C LEU A 208 -15.82 27.55 -10.57
N THR A 209 -16.80 27.52 -11.47
CA THR A 209 -16.67 26.83 -12.75
C THR A 209 -15.80 27.68 -13.67
N GLY A 210 -14.53 27.32 -13.81
CA GLY A 210 -13.66 27.85 -14.85
C GLY A 210 -14.04 27.28 -16.21
N SER A 211 -14.52 28.15 -17.09
CA SER A 211 -14.73 27.88 -18.52
C SER A 211 -13.37 27.75 -19.20
N HIS A 212 -13.11 26.61 -19.84
CA HIS A 212 -12.02 26.46 -20.79
C HIS A 212 -12.44 27.05 -22.14
N HIS A 213 -11.55 27.89 -22.67
CA HIS A 213 -11.52 28.32 -24.06
C HIS A 213 -10.72 27.31 -24.90
#